data_AF-A0A6H2HDK8-F1
#
_entry.id   AF-A0A6H2HDK8-F1
#
_cell.length_a   1.000
_cell.length_b   1.000
_cell.length_c   1.000
_cell.angle_alpha   90.00
_cell.angle_beta   90.00
_cell.angle_gamma   90.00
#
_symmetry.space_group_name_H-M   'P 1'
#
loop_
_entity.id
_entity.type
_entity.pdbx_description
1 polymer ?
#
loop_
_entity_poly.entity_id
_entity_poly.type
_entity_poly.pdbx_seq_one_letter_code
_entity_poly.pdbx_strand_id
1 'polypeptide(L)' 'MRMTSGAFHDAMYLADQCPTAMIFVPSIGGISHNAAEKTDPQDLFLGVQALAYAVTVLANA' A
#
# COMPACT_ATOMS: atom_id res chain seq x y z
N MET A 1 -11.25 6.98 -10.18
CA MET A 1 -11.04 7.79 -8.98
C MET A 1 -9.54 7.92 -8.74
N ARG A 2 -9.03 9.10 -8.42
CA ARG A 2 -7.62 9.28 -8.03
C ARG A 2 -7.55 9.16 -6.50
N MET A 3 -6.80 8.18 -5.99
CA MET A 3 -6.57 8.00 -4.56
C MET A 3 -5.21 8.62 -4.21
N THR A 4 -5.22 9.65 -3.36
CA THR A 4 -4.00 10.30 -2.84
C THR A 4 -3.75 9.81 -1.42
N SER A 5 -2.49 9.49 -1.08
CA SER A 5 -2.15 9.28 0.34
C SER A 5 -2.21 10.60 1.09
N GLY A 6 -2.87 10.61 2.24
CA GLY A 6 -2.86 11.74 3.17
C GLY A 6 -1.69 11.73 4.15
N ALA A 7 -0.96 10.61 4.25
CA ALA A 7 0.16 10.43 5.17
C ALA A 7 1.51 10.43 4.43
N PHE A 8 2.57 10.77 5.17
CA PHE A 8 3.94 10.62 4.69
C PHE A 8 4.37 9.15 4.72
N HIS A 9 5.08 8.72 3.69
CA HIS A 9 5.69 7.40 3.59
C HIS A 9 7.08 7.49 2.97
N ASP A 10 7.95 6.52 3.26
CA ASP A 10 9.30 6.47 2.66
C ASP A 10 9.26 6.46 1.13
N ALA A 11 8.19 5.88 0.56
CA ALA A 11 7.91 5.88 -0.88
C ALA A 11 7.91 7.28 -1.51
N MET A 12 7.62 8.34 -0.73
CA MET A 12 7.69 9.72 -1.23
C MET A 12 9.12 10.14 -1.54
N TYR A 13 10.08 9.77 -0.70
CA TYR A 13 11.50 10.06 -0.94
C TYR A 13 12.07 9.14 -2.03
N LEU A 14 11.60 7.89 -2.11
CA LEU A 14 12.01 6.97 -3.18
C LEU A 14 11.52 7.43 -4.56
N ALA A 15 10.34 8.07 -4.64
CA ALA A 15 9.78 8.56 -5.88
C ALA A 15 10.66 9.61 -6.59
N ASP A 16 11.52 10.32 -5.85
CA ASP A 16 12.49 11.25 -6.43
C ASP A 16 13.70 10.55 -7.08
N GLN A 17 13.91 9.27 -6.77
CA GLN A 17 15.10 8.51 -7.17
C GLN A 17 14.79 7.40 -8.18
N CYS A 18 13.59 6.82 -8.14
CA CYS A 18 13.17 5.77 -9.05
C CYS A 18 11.64 5.70 -9.21
N PRO A 19 11.14 5.06 -10.30
CA PRO A 19 9.71 4.79 -10.45
C PRO A 19 9.15 4.07 -9.23
N THR A 20 8.21 4.72 -8.55
CA THR A 20 7.68 4.27 -7.26
C THR A 20 6.16 4.32 -7.26
N ALA A 21 5.52 3.32 -6.64
CA ALA A 21 4.08 3.26 -6.43
C ALA A 21 3.77 2.63 -5.07
N MET A 22 2.54 2.83 -4.58
CA MET A 22 2.06 2.25 -3.31
C MET A 22 0.78 1.45 -3.55
N ILE A 23 0.59 0.40 -2.75
CA ILE A 23 -0.64 -0.41 -2.71
C ILE A 23 -1.26 -0.20 -1.32
N PHE A 24 -2.52 0.24 -1.30
CA PHE A 24 -3.28 0.44 -0.06
C PHE A 24 -4.33 -0.64 0.11
N VAL A 25 -4.56 -1.01 1.37
CA VAL A 25 -5.67 -1.84 1.83
C VAL A 25 -6.48 -1.04 2.87
N PRO A 26 -7.79 -1.27 3.00
CA PRO A 26 -8.60 -0.51 3.94
C PRO A 26 -8.26 -0.82 5.40
N SER A 27 -8.31 0.18 6.26
CA SER A 27 -8.41 0.01 7.72
C SER A 27 -9.85 0.22 8.15
N ILE A 28 -10.35 -0.60 9.07
CA ILE A 28 -11.72 -0.55 9.56
C ILE A 28 -11.98 0.81 10.20
N GLY A 29 -12.95 1.54 9.67
CA GLY A 29 -13.27 2.91 10.11
C GLY A 29 -12.19 3.96 9.80
N GLY A 30 -11.15 3.62 9.02
CA GLY A 30 -10.04 4.51 8.70
C GLY A 30 -9.17 4.88 9.91
N ILE A 31 -9.22 4.09 10.98
CA ILE A 31 -8.44 4.32 12.20
C ILE A 31 -6.99 3.94 11.93
N SER A 32 -6.05 4.82 12.29
CA SER A 32 -4.62 4.51 12.36
C SER A 32 -3.95 5.17 13.56
N HIS A 33 -2.74 4.74 13.92
CA HIS A 33 -1.96 5.22 15.08
C HIS A 33 -2.73 5.08 16.41
N ASN A 34 -3.52 4.02 16.51
CA ASN A 34 -4.38 3.74 17.65
C ASN A 34 -4.38 2.22 17.91
N ALA A 35 -4.50 1.79 19.16
CA ALA A 35 -4.57 0.38 19.51
C ALA A 35 -5.78 -0.36 18.91
N ALA A 36 -6.82 0.38 18.49
CA ALA A 36 -7.98 -0.16 17.77
C ALA A 36 -7.78 -0.25 16.25
N GLU A 37 -6.63 0.16 15.72
CA GLU A 37 -6.28 0.00 14.30
C GLU A 37 -6.39 -1.47 13.89
N LYS A 38 -7.14 -1.72 12.82
CA LYS A 38 -7.38 -3.08 12.33
C LYS A 38 -7.73 -3.06 10.85
N THR A 39 -7.27 -4.07 10.12
CA THR A 39 -7.65 -4.38 8.75
C THR A 39 -8.23 -5.80 8.69
N ASP A 40 -9.18 -6.03 7.81
CA ASP A 40 -9.73 -7.38 7.59
C ASP A 40 -8.62 -8.30 7.05
N PRO A 41 -8.45 -9.53 7.59
CA PRO A 41 -7.47 -10.48 7.06
C PRO A 41 -7.60 -10.74 5.55
N GLN A 42 -8.80 -10.69 4.99
CA GLN A 42 -9.01 -10.85 3.55
C GLN A 42 -8.41 -9.70 2.75
N ASP A 43 -8.52 -8.47 3.24
CA ASP A 43 -7.93 -7.29 2.60
C ASP A 43 -6.41 -7.33 2.68
N LEU A 44 -5.84 -7.79 3.80
CA LEU A 44 -4.40 -8.03 3.93
C LEU A 44 -3.92 -9.05 2.90
N PHE A 45 -4.63 -10.17 2.77
CA PHE A 45 -4.30 -11.22 1.79
C PHE A 45 -4.31 -10.66 0.36
N LEU A 46 -5.34 -9.90 -0.01
CA LEU A 46 -5.43 -9.27 -1.33
C LEU A 46 -4.31 -8.25 -1.57
N GLY A 47 -3.96 -7.46 -0.55
CA GLY A 47 -2.84 -6.51 -0.63
C GLY A 47 -1.50 -7.20 -0.91
N VAL A 48 -1.21 -8.29 -0.19
CA VAL A 48 0.00 -9.09 -0.40
C VAL A 48 -0.01 -9.77 -1.78
N GLN A 49 -1.15 -10.31 -2.21
CA GLN A 49 -1.29 -10.91 -3.53
C GLN A 49 -1.03 -9.88 -4.65
N ALA A 50 -1.58 -8.67 -4.53
CA ALA A 50 -1.34 -7.60 -5.49
C ALA A 50 0.13 -7.18 -5.53
N LEU A 51 0.78 -7.07 -4.36
CA LEU A 51 2.22 -6.78 -4.27
C LEU A 51 3.07 -7.86 -4.95
N ALA A 52 2.80 -9.14 -4.66
CA ALA A 52 3.53 -10.27 -5.24
C ALA A 52 3.42 -10.30 -6.77
N TYR A 53 2.20 -10.06 -7.29
CA TYR A 53 1.96 -9.94 -8.72
C TYR A 53 2.75 -8.77 -9.32
N ALA A 54 2.63 -7.57 -8.75
CA ALA A 54 3.28 -6.36 -9.27
C ALA A 54 4.80 -6.50 -9.31
N VAL A 55 5.43 -6.99 -8.23
CA VAL A 55 6.87 -7.21 -8.16
C VAL A 55 7.31 -8.26 -9.18
N THR A 56 6.54 -9.34 -9.34
CA THR A 56 6.84 -10.38 -10.35
C THR A 56 6.81 -9.81 -11.77
N VAL A 57 5.79 -9.01 -12.11
CA VAL A 57 5.70 -8.37 -13.42
C VAL A 57 6.87 -7.41 -13.64
N LEU A 58 7.18 -6.55 -12.66
CA LEU A 58 8.24 -5.55 -12.78
C LEU A 58 9.65 -6.15 -12.81
N ALA A 59 9.88 -7.26 -12.10
CA ALA A 59 11.18 -7.92 -12.07
C ALA A 59 11.48 -8.71 -13.36
N ASN A 60 10.45 -9.03 -14.15
CA ASN A 60 10.59 -9.76 -15.42
C ASN A 60 10.37 -8.85 -16.65
N ALA A 61 10.34 -7.53 -16.45
CA ALA A 61 10.19 -6.53 -17.50
C ALA A 61 11.53 -6.11 -18.11
#